data_AF-A0A949BUI9-F1
#
_entry.id   AF-A0A949BUI9-F1
#
_cell.length_a   1.000
_cell.length_b   1.000
_cell.length_c   1.000
_cell.angle_alpha   90.00
_cell.angle_beta   90.00
_cell.angle_gamma   90.00
#
_symmetry.space_group_name_H-M   'P 1'
#
loop_
_entity.id
_entity.type
_entity.pdbx_description
1 polymer ?
#
loop_
_entity_poly.entity_id
_entity_poly.type
_entity_poly.pdbx_seq_one_letter_code
_entity_poly.pdbx_strand_id
1 'polypeptide(L)'
;MHPILFEIGPLTIYSYGIMLALAFVVGIWFATRQARREKVPASAILDLSLVALLTGIIGARILFVLFNLDYYSKHPFEIIMFWQGGLIYSGGLILGTLCAILFLKVRRLNI
;
A
#
# COMPACT_ATOMS: atom_id res chain seq x y z
N MET A 1 -5.88 -24.30 -4.47
CA MET A 1 -5.88 -22.86 -4.80
C MET A 1 -5.09 -22.69 -6.09
N HIS A 2 -5.58 -21.93 -7.07
CA HIS A 2 -4.82 -21.60 -8.28
C HIS A 2 -4.04 -20.29 -8.02
N PRO A 3 -2.72 -20.36 -7.77
CA PRO A 3 -1.92 -19.18 -7.45
C PRO A 3 -1.75 -18.25 -8.65
N ILE A 4 -1.84 -18.80 -9.86
CA ILE A 4 -1.73 -18.09 -11.13
C ILE A 4 -3.11 -18.09 -11.78
N LEU A 5 -3.59 -16.92 -12.19
CA LEU A 5 -4.89 -16.76 -12.86
C LEU A 5 -4.73 -16.67 -14.36
N PHE A 6 -3.76 -15.88 -14.83
CA PHE A 6 -3.48 -15.66 -16.23
C PHE A 6 -1.99 -15.53 -16.45
N GLU A 7 -1.52 -16.04 -17.59
CA GLU A 7 -0.17 -15.83 -18.09
C GLU A 7 -0.29 -15.13 -19.44
N ILE A 8 0.21 -13.90 -19.51
CA ILE A 8 0.20 -13.10 -20.74
C ILE A 8 1.67 -12.86 -21.11
N GLY A 9 2.26 -13.82 -21.84
CA GLY A 9 3.68 -13.81 -22.19
C GLY A 9 4.57 -13.84 -20.93
N PRO A 10 5.47 -12.87 -20.70
CA PRO A 10 6.33 -12.83 -19.50
C PRO A 10 5.60 -12.34 -18.24
N LEU A 11 4.33 -11.90 -18.34
CA LEU A 11 3.58 -11.37 -17.23
C LEU A 11 2.66 -12.45 -16.64
N THR A 12 3.03 -12.92 -15.45
CA THR A 12 2.21 -13.84 -14.64
C THR A 12 1.33 -13.03 -13.68
N ILE A 13 0.02 -13.20 -13.79
CA ILE A 13 -0.95 -12.54 -12.90
C ILE A 13 -1.30 -13.51 -11.77
N TYR A 14 -0.87 -13.16 -10.57
CA TYR A 14 -1.13 -13.95 -9.36
C TYR A 14 -2.49 -13.61 -8.74
N SER A 15 -3.20 -14.63 -8.26
CA SER A 15 -4.50 -14.46 -7.59
C SER A 15 -4.42 -13.59 -6.34
N TYR A 16 -3.31 -13.68 -5.59
CA TYR A 16 -3.06 -12.83 -4.43
C TYR A 16 -3.03 -11.34 -4.79
N GLY A 17 -2.35 -10.97 -5.88
CA GLY A 17 -2.27 -9.58 -6.34
C GLY A 17 -3.64 -9.03 -6.75
N ILE A 18 -4.44 -9.84 -7.46
CA ILE A 18 -5.82 -9.46 -7.82
C ILE A 18 -6.67 -9.27 -6.56
N MET A 19 -6.59 -10.18 -5.60
CA MET A 19 -7.35 -10.08 -4.35
C MET A 19 -6.97 -8.84 -3.54
N LEU A 20 -5.68 -8.48 -3.49
CA LEU A 20 -5.23 -7.23 -2.86
C LEU A 20 -5.78 -6.00 -3.57
N ALA A 21 -5.70 -5.96 -4.90
CA ALA A 21 -6.23 -4.83 -5.69
C ALA A 21 -7.76 -4.70 -5.48
N LEU A 22 -8.49 -5.82 -5.48
CA LEU A 22 -9.92 -5.84 -5.24
C LEU A 22 -10.25 -5.35 -3.82
N ALA A 23 -9.53 -5.83 -2.80
CA ALA A 23 -9.71 -5.37 -1.42
C ALA A 23 -9.49 -3.86 -1.30
N PHE A 24 -8.48 -3.30 -1.99
CA PHE A 24 -8.21 -1.87 -2.02
C PHE A 24 -9.34 -1.08 -2.68
N VAL A 25 -9.82 -1.53 -3.85
CA VAL A 25 -10.93 -0.88 -4.58
C VAL A 25 -12.22 -0.91 -3.76
N VAL A 26 -12.58 -2.06 -3.18
CA VAL A 26 -13.77 -2.21 -2.33
C VAL A 26 -13.65 -1.35 -1.08
N GLY A 27 -12.47 -1.27 -0.47
CA GLY A 27 -12.19 -0.41 0.67
C GLY A 27 -12.41 1.07 0.34
N ILE A 28 -11.87 1.57 -0.77
CA ILE A 28 -12.08 2.94 -1.24
C ILE A 28 -13.56 3.21 -1.50
N TRP A 29 -14.24 2.28 -2.18
CA TRP A 29 -15.65 2.41 -2.49
C TRP A 29 -16.50 2.52 -1.22
N PHE A 30 -16.25 1.66 -0.24
CA PHE A 30 -16.93 1.68 1.04
C PHE A 30 -16.63 2.99 1.82
N ALA A 31 -15.36 3.36 1.94
CA ALA A 31 -14.94 4.59 2.61
C ALA A 31 -15.54 5.84 1.95
N THR A 32 -15.60 5.88 0.62
CA THR A 32 -16.23 6.97 -0.14
C THR A 32 -17.72 7.04 0.13
N ARG A 33 -18.40 5.89 0.22
CA ARG A 33 -19.84 5.83 0.54
C ARG A 33 -20.12 6.35 1.95
N GLN A 34 -19.26 6.03 2.91
CA GLN A 34 -19.36 6.57 4.27
C GLN A 34 -19.04 8.06 4.31
N ALA A 35 -17.98 8.51 3.63
CA ALA A 35 -17.60 9.93 3.55
C ALA A 35 -18.74 10.83 3.04
N ARG A 36 -19.51 10.35 2.04
CA ARG A 36 -20.71 11.07 1.56
C ARG A 36 -21.76 11.27 2.65
N ARG A 37 -21.93 10.32 3.57
CA ARG A 37 -22.87 10.44 4.70
C ARG A 37 -22.39 11.48 5.71
N GLU A 38 -21.07 11.53 5.94
CA GLU A 38 -20.41 12.48 6.83
C GLU A 38 -20.11 13.84 6.17
N LYS A 39 -20.60 14.09 4.95
CA LYS A 39 -20.31 15.30 4.14
C LYS A 39 -18.82 15.56 3.90
N VAL A 40 -17.99 14.52 3.98
CA VAL A 40 -16.58 14.56 3.63
C VAL A 40 -16.44 14.44 2.10
N PRO A 41 -15.61 15.28 1.46
CA PRO A 41 -15.42 15.22 0.01
C PRO A 41 -14.77 13.89 -0.41
N ALA A 42 -15.33 13.26 -1.44
CA ALA A 42 -14.82 11.98 -1.96
C ALA A 42 -13.35 12.06 -2.42
N SER A 43 -12.91 13.23 -2.89
CA SER A 43 -11.51 13.48 -3.25
C SER A 43 -10.57 13.29 -2.06
N ALA A 44 -10.97 13.68 -0.84
CA ALA A 44 -10.14 13.48 0.35
C ALA A 44 -9.93 12.00 0.67
N ILE A 45 -10.92 11.14 0.41
CA ILE A 45 -10.79 9.69 0.59
C ILE A 45 -9.83 9.11 -0.44
N LEU A 46 -9.92 9.54 -1.70
CA LEU A 46 -9.00 9.10 -2.75
C LEU A 46 -7.57 9.55 -2.44
N ASP A 47 -7.36 10.81 -2.07
CA ASP A 47 -6.06 11.35 -1.68
C ASP A 47 -5.48 10.57 -0.49
N LEU A 48 -6.28 10.34 0.55
CA LEU A 48 -5.86 9.58 1.73
C LEU A 48 -5.48 8.14 1.35
N SER A 49 -6.28 7.50 0.50
CA SER A 49 -6.04 6.12 0.07
C SER A 49 -4.77 5.99 -0.75
N LEU A 50 -4.50 6.94 -1.65
CA LEU A 50 -3.26 6.99 -2.43
C LEU A 50 -2.06 7.23 -1.52
N VAL A 51 -2.15 8.16 -0.58
CA VAL A 51 -1.08 8.40 0.41
C VAL A 51 -0.81 7.14 1.23
N ALA A 52 -1.85 6.48 1.75
CA ALA A 52 -1.72 5.25 2.52
C ALA A 52 -1.12 4.10 1.71
N LEU A 53 -1.51 3.95 0.43
CA LEU A 53 -0.96 2.93 -0.46
C LEU A 53 0.54 3.15 -0.72
N LEU A 54 0.93 4.36 -1.11
CA LEU A 54 2.32 4.69 -1.44
C LEU A 54 3.22 4.56 -0.21
N THR A 55 2.80 5.14 0.92
CA THR A 55 3.56 5.09 2.17
C THR A 55 3.56 3.68 2.78
N GLY A 56 2.50 2.89 2.56
CA GLY A 56 2.47 1.48 2.93
C GLY A 56 3.49 0.65 2.16
N ILE A 57 3.60 0.83 0.84
CA ILE A 57 4.63 0.13 0.04
C ILE A 57 6.03 0.53 0.49
N ILE A 58 6.27 1.83 0.70
CA ILE A 58 7.55 2.36 1.19
C ILE A 58 7.88 1.77 2.57
N GLY A 59 6.94 1.79 3.51
CA GLY A 59 7.16 1.27 4.86
C GLY A 59 7.42 -0.23 4.88
N ALA A 60 6.71 -0.98 4.03
CA ALA A 60 6.94 -2.41 3.89
C ALA A 60 8.33 -2.71 3.34
N ARG A 61 8.83 -1.88 2.41
CA ARG A 61 10.18 -2.02 1.85
C ARG A 61 11.25 -1.62 2.85
N ILE A 62 11.09 -0.49 3.53
CA ILE A 62 12.03 -0.03 4.57
C ILE A 62 12.20 -1.11 5.62
N LEU A 63 11.10 -1.65 6.15
CA LEU A 63 11.18 -2.67 7.17
C LEU A 63 11.87 -3.94 6.64
N PHE A 64 11.56 -4.38 5.41
CA PHE A 64 12.25 -5.52 4.80
C PHE A 64 13.77 -5.33 4.71
N VAL A 65 14.21 -4.14 4.30
CA VAL A 65 15.63 -3.78 4.19
C VAL A 65 16.29 -3.73 5.57
N LEU A 66 15.61 -3.18 6.59
CA LEU A 66 16.11 -3.14 7.97
C LEU A 66 16.32 -4.54 8.57
N PHE A 67 15.48 -5.52 8.21
CA PHE A 67 15.67 -6.90 8.62
C PHE A 67 16.80 -7.62 7.86
N ASN A 68 17.24 -7.10 6.71
CA ASN A 68 18.23 -7.71 5.83
C ASN A 68 19.42 -6.76 5.56
N LEU A 69 19.83 -5.99 6.56
CA LEU A 69 20.88 -4.96 6.41
C LEU A 69 22.21 -5.52 5.91
N ASP A 70 22.59 -6.73 6.35
CA ASP A 70 23.83 -7.37 5.91
C ASP A 70 23.86 -7.65 4.41
N TYR A 71 22.70 -7.95 3.81
CA TYR A 71 22.56 -8.16 2.38
C TYR A 71 22.56 -6.82 1.63
N TYR A 72 21.71 -5.88 2.05
CA TYR A 72 21.54 -4.62 1.35
C TYR A 72 22.71 -3.65 1.49
N SER A 73 23.55 -3.81 2.51
CA SER A 73 24.83 -3.08 2.61
C SER A 73 25.80 -3.43 1.47
N LYS A 74 25.71 -4.65 0.93
CA LYS A 74 26.50 -5.12 -0.23
C LYS A 74 25.79 -4.85 -1.55
N HIS A 75 24.46 -4.74 -1.52
CA HIS A 75 23.60 -4.57 -2.69
C HIS A 75 22.68 -3.33 -2.58
N PRO A 76 23.22 -2.11 -2.47
CA PRO A 76 22.43 -0.91 -2.18
C PRO A 76 21.40 -0.56 -3.27
N PHE A 77 21.69 -0.89 -4.54
CA PHE A 77 20.77 -0.64 -5.66
C PHE A 77 19.51 -1.51 -5.59
N GLU A 78 19.59 -2.67 -4.97
CA GLU A 78 18.46 -3.59 -4.86
C GLU A 78 17.42 -3.08 -3.86
N ILE A 79 17.75 -2.13 -2.98
CA ILE A 79 16.80 -1.50 -2.03
C ILE A 79 15.58 -0.94 -2.77
N ILE A 80 15.75 -0.38 -3.96
CA ILE A 80 14.68 0.26 -4.74
C ILE A 80 13.88 -0.77 -5.56
N MET A 81 14.41 -1.98 -5.77
CA MET A 81 13.82 -3.02 -6.62
C MET A 81 12.68 -3.79 -5.93
N PHE A 82 11.67 -3.08 -5.44
CA PHE A 82 10.54 -3.68 -4.73
C PHE A 82 9.67 -4.62 -5.59
N TRP A 83 9.77 -4.52 -6.91
CA TRP A 83 9.09 -5.43 -7.85
C TRP A 83 9.68 -6.84 -7.88
N GLN A 84 10.89 -7.05 -7.36
CA GLN A 84 11.47 -8.39 -7.17
C GLN A 84 10.95 -9.08 -5.89
N GLY A 85 10.03 -8.43 -5.16
CA GLY A 85 9.51 -8.88 -3.88
C GLY A 85 10.24 -8.23 -2.70
N GLY A 86 10.13 -8.84 -1.52
CA GLY A 86 10.74 -8.32 -0.29
C GLY A 86 9.99 -7.14 0.30
N LEU A 87 8.76 -7.38 0.75
CA LEU A 87 7.90 -6.43 1.45
C LEU A 87 7.41 -7.07 2.74
N ILE A 88 7.60 -6.40 3.88
CA ILE A 88 7.04 -6.84 5.16
C ILE A 88 5.76 -6.07 5.44
N TYR A 89 4.63 -6.78 5.46
CA TYR A 89 3.30 -6.20 5.70
C TYR A 89 3.27 -5.25 6.92
N SER A 90 3.87 -5.66 8.04
CA SER A 90 3.90 -4.86 9.27
C SER A 90 4.52 -3.48 9.08
N GLY A 91 5.56 -3.37 8.24
CA GLY A 91 6.20 -2.08 7.95
C GLY A 91 5.28 -1.15 7.17
N GLY A 92 4.51 -1.73 6.23
CA GLY A 92 3.52 -0.98 5.48
C GLY A 92 2.33 -0.54 6.34
N LEU A 93 1.87 -1.40 7.24
CA LEU A 93 0.81 -1.05 8.18
C LEU A 93 1.23 0.11 9.09
N ILE A 94 2.44 0.06 9.66
CA ILE A 94 2.95 1.12 10.55
C ILE A 94 3.08 2.44 9.81
N LEU A 95 3.83 2.49 8.71
CA LEU A 95 4.10 3.75 8.01
C LEU A 95 2.86 4.28 7.28
N GLY A 96 2.07 3.40 6.67
CA GLY A 96 0.82 3.75 6.00
C GLY A 96 -0.19 4.38 6.96
N THR A 97 -0.37 3.78 8.14
CA THR A 97 -1.29 4.32 9.16
C THR A 97 -0.77 5.64 9.73
N LEU A 98 0.53 5.74 10.00
CA LEU A 98 1.14 6.97 10.50
C LEU A 98 0.94 8.13 9.51
N CYS A 99 1.24 7.92 8.23
CA CYS A 99 1.07 8.93 7.19
C CYS A 99 -0.40 9.28 6.95
N ALA A 100 -1.32 8.31 7.05
CA ALA A 100 -2.75 8.57 6.98
C ALA A 100 -3.22 9.50 8.12
N ILE A 101 -2.80 9.24 9.37
CA ILE A 101 -3.12 10.09 10.52
C ILE A 101 -2.54 11.50 10.34
N LEU A 102 -1.29 11.60 9.89
CA LEU A 102 -0.66 12.90 9.63
C LEU A 102 -1.38 13.68 8.53
N PHE A 103 -1.79 13.00 7.45
CA PHE A 103 -2.56 13.61 6.36
C PHE A 103 -3.87 14.22 6.87
N LEU A 104 -4.61 13.47 7.70
CA LEU A 104 -5.85 13.94 8.31
C LEU A 104 -5.63 15.18 9.19
N LYS A 105 -4.59 15.16 10.03
CA LYS A 105 -4.21 16.32 10.88
C LYS A 105 -3.88 17.55 10.05
N VAL A 106 -3.08 17.41 8.99
CA VAL A 106 -2.66 18.53 8.14
C VAL A 106 -3.85 19.15 7.40
N ARG A 107 -4.78 18.32 6.92
CA ARG A 107 -5.97 18.78 6.18
C ARG A 107 -7.07 19.36 7.10
N ARG A 108 -6.87 19.37 8.43
CA ARG A 108 -7.90 19.73 9.43
C ARG A 108 -9.24 19.02 9.20
N LEU A 109 -9.19 17.83 8.61
CA LEU A 109 -10.36 16.96 8.50
C LEU A 109 -10.50 16.32 9.88
N ASN A 110 -11.20 17.02 10.78
CA ASN A 110 -11.72 16.41 11.99
C ASN A 110 -12.82 15.45 11.55
N ILE A 111 -12.44 14.19 11.34
CA ILE A 111 -13.35 13.05 11.32
C ILE A 111 -13.65 12.69 12.78
#